data_AF-A0A3B8YL89-F1
#
_entry.id   AF-A0A3B8YL89-F1
#
_cell.length_a   1.000
_cell.length_b   1.000
_cell.length_c   1.000
_cell.angle_alpha   90.00
_cell.angle_beta   90.00
_cell.angle_gamma   90.00
#
_symmetry.space_group_name_H-M   'P 1'
#
loop_
_entity.id
_entity.type
_entity.pdbx_description
1 polymer ?
#
loop_
_entity_poly.entity_id
_entity_poly.type
_entity_poly.pdbx_seq_one_letter_code
_entity_poly.pdbx_strand_id
1 'polypeptide(L)'
;MAKKSMLIPLFIFYSLFVAPVSGENYDFSNASVIVSENIAPVFRETIVDILREETYRLARIHLPQGKEWTGTNIALSLAADASLYGEPFPEGIELPVEDESYTVALDSGNGRKTLWLIGKDERGLLFAAGHLLRTMLFESQTITFNSGNAICSAPAYPVRGHQLGYRNTANSYDGWSPVQYDRYIRELALFGANSIENIPFDTSDSPHMKTSPQEMNILISQMCEKYRMDYWVWIPVEKLSNDAVFKTEHQKHADFYKSCPKLDHVFIPGGDPGDNHPRELLPFLETVSKDLQKYHPGAGIWLSLQGFNDEQTDYFFKYLTEKSPDWLKGVVSGPGSPSLAITRYRLPDKYMHRHYPDVTHTVRCQYPTLNWDQAFALTLGREPVNPQPFYYAKVHNEYAPHTDGFITYSDGINDDVNKFIWTRKGWNPDEDVTEIMNQYVRFFFGMDNPESATNAIIGLEKNWDGPINENAGIELTLSEWNRLEHEYPHLSRNWRWQMCLYRANYDAYIRRRNLYEKNLEKEANHILSCAGSIGIEQAMKQALDKVNEADTINVA
;
A
#
# COMPACT_ATOMS: atom_id res chain seq x y z
N MET A 1 -64.84 -7.79 19.48
CA MET A 1 -64.28 -6.53 18.95
C MET A 1 -63.18 -6.07 19.87
N ALA A 2 -61.92 -6.30 19.51
CA ALA A 2 -60.76 -5.77 20.22
C ALA A 2 -59.65 -5.53 19.18
N LYS A 3 -59.45 -4.25 18.84
CA LYS A 3 -58.35 -3.81 17.96
C LYS A 3 -57.07 -3.80 18.80
N LYS A 4 -56.06 -4.57 18.40
CA LYS A 4 -54.69 -4.45 18.89
C LYS A 4 -54.01 -3.30 18.14
N SER A 5 -53.59 -2.28 18.88
CA SER A 5 -52.76 -1.18 18.38
C SER A 5 -51.29 -1.61 18.40
N MET A 6 -50.63 -1.65 17.24
CA MET A 6 -49.18 -1.74 17.14
C MET A 6 -48.59 -0.33 17.33
N LEU A 7 -47.73 -0.17 18.34
CA LEU A 7 -46.80 0.95 18.43
C LEU A 7 -45.54 0.59 17.63
N ILE A 8 -45.19 1.44 16.66
CA ILE A 8 -43.90 1.44 15.95
C ILE A 8 -43.04 2.52 16.63
N PRO A 9 -41.84 2.22 17.15
CA PRO A 9 -40.96 3.25 17.67
C PRO A 9 -40.24 3.94 16.51
N LEU A 10 -40.45 5.25 16.40
CA LEU A 10 -39.78 6.13 15.46
C LEU A 10 -38.37 6.43 16.01
N PHE A 11 -37.33 5.76 15.49
CA PHE A 11 -35.94 6.14 15.75
C PHE A 11 -35.61 7.40 14.93
N ILE A 12 -35.54 8.54 15.61
CA ILE A 12 -35.04 9.79 15.04
C ILE A 12 -33.52 9.69 15.04
N PHE A 13 -32.93 9.46 13.86
CA PHE A 13 -31.50 9.67 13.65
C PHE A 13 -31.23 11.18 13.71
N TYR A 14 -30.62 11.64 14.80
CA TYR A 14 -29.99 12.96 14.84
C TYR A 14 -28.69 12.89 14.03
N SER A 15 -28.77 13.28 12.77
CA SER A 15 -27.59 13.61 11.97
C SER A 15 -26.97 14.88 12.56
N LEU A 16 -25.99 14.72 13.47
CA LEU A 16 -25.10 15.81 13.84
C LEU A 16 -24.28 16.17 12.60
N PHE A 17 -24.70 17.19 11.88
CA PHE A 17 -23.83 17.92 10.96
C PHE A 17 -22.73 18.57 11.81
N VAL A 18 -21.59 17.89 11.93
CA VAL A 18 -20.36 18.50 12.39
C VAL A 18 -19.91 19.43 11.27
N ALA A 19 -20.15 20.73 11.41
CA ALA A 19 -19.50 21.70 10.55
C ALA A 19 -17.98 21.53 10.74
N PRO A 20 -17.18 21.47 9.66
CA PRO A 20 -15.73 21.43 9.80
C PRO A 20 -15.32 22.70 10.54
N VAL A 21 -14.71 22.53 11.71
CA VAL A 21 -14.03 23.63 12.39
C VAL A 21 -12.90 24.04 11.46
N SER A 22 -13.04 25.18 10.78
CA SER A 22 -11.99 25.70 9.92
C SER A 22 -10.81 26.08 10.80
N GLY A 23 -9.75 25.27 10.79
CA GLY A 23 -8.52 25.62 11.47
C GLY A 23 -7.87 26.83 10.81
N GLU A 24 -7.14 27.61 11.60
CA GLU A 24 -6.31 28.71 11.13
C GLU A 24 -4.98 28.20 10.57
N ASN A 25 -4.42 28.93 9.61
CA ASN A 25 -3.15 28.65 8.97
C ASN A 25 -1.99 29.37 9.69
N TYR A 26 -0.91 28.64 9.94
CA TYR A 26 0.29 29.11 10.64
C TYR A 26 1.54 28.89 9.79
N ASP A 27 2.36 29.92 9.65
CA ASP A 27 3.62 29.87 8.90
C ASP A 27 4.76 29.23 9.72
N PHE A 28 5.37 28.19 9.14
CA PHE A 28 6.51 27.43 9.66
C PHE A 28 7.75 27.48 8.76
N SER A 29 7.80 28.42 7.81
CA SER A 29 8.89 28.54 6.83
C SER A 29 10.26 28.82 7.46
N ASN A 30 10.27 29.46 8.63
CA ASN A 30 11.48 29.78 9.41
C ASN A 30 11.63 28.89 10.65
N ALA A 31 10.96 27.73 10.70
CA ALA A 31 10.95 26.91 11.89
C ALA A 31 12.32 26.27 12.18
N SER A 32 12.71 26.20 13.46
CA SER A 32 13.82 25.35 13.90
C SER A 32 13.32 23.98 14.34
N VAL A 33 14.00 22.92 13.89
CA VAL A 33 13.74 21.54 14.30
C VAL A 33 14.48 21.25 15.61
N ILE A 34 13.74 20.87 16.65
CA ILE A 34 14.26 20.55 17.97
C ILE A 34 13.90 19.10 18.26
N VAL A 35 14.86 18.26 18.60
CA VAL A 35 14.64 16.81 18.73
C VAL A 35 15.18 16.31 20.06
N SER A 36 14.39 15.48 20.75
CA SER A 36 14.76 14.87 22.03
C SER A 36 16.07 14.08 21.95
N GLU A 37 16.85 14.14 23.03
CA GLU A 37 18.09 13.37 23.17
C GLU A 37 17.86 11.92 23.59
N ASN A 38 16.65 11.59 24.04
CA ASN A 38 16.27 10.23 24.42
C ASN A 38 15.94 9.35 23.22
N ILE A 39 15.79 9.94 22.02
CA ILE A 39 15.66 9.20 20.75
C ILE A 39 17.03 8.63 20.38
N ALA A 40 17.07 7.38 19.92
CA ALA A 40 18.31 6.70 19.56
C ALA A 40 19.09 7.52 18.50
N PRO A 41 20.42 7.70 18.66
CA PRO A 41 21.18 8.63 17.83
C PRO A 41 21.02 8.45 16.31
N VAL A 42 21.02 7.19 15.85
CA VAL A 42 20.87 6.85 14.42
C VAL A 42 19.48 7.22 13.89
N PHE A 43 18.44 6.93 14.68
CA PHE A 43 17.07 7.25 14.28
C PHE A 43 16.81 8.75 14.37
N ARG A 44 17.40 9.44 15.35
CA ARG A 44 17.36 10.90 15.46
C ARG A 44 17.94 11.60 14.23
N GLU A 45 19.06 11.11 13.70
CA GLU A 45 19.63 11.61 12.44
C GLU A 45 18.68 11.32 11.28
N THR A 46 18.19 10.08 11.19
CA THR A 46 17.26 9.64 10.14
C THR A 46 16.02 10.53 10.04
N ILE A 47 15.32 10.78 11.16
CA ILE A 47 14.07 11.56 11.14
C ILE A 47 14.30 13.04 10.81
N VAL A 48 15.44 13.60 11.22
CA VAL A 48 15.83 14.97 10.84
C VAL A 48 16.13 15.06 9.35
N ASP A 49 16.84 14.08 8.80
CA ASP A 49 17.16 14.03 7.37
C ASP A 49 15.90 13.87 6.53
N ILE A 50 14.95 13.04 6.96
CA ILE A 50 13.62 12.95 6.32
C ILE A 50 12.97 14.33 6.25
N LEU A 51 12.83 15.03 7.38
CA LEU A 51 12.18 16.34 7.40
C LEU A 51 12.91 17.33 6.48
N ARG A 52 14.24 17.41 6.55
CA ARG A 52 15.04 18.31 5.71
C ARG A 52 14.94 18.00 4.23
N GLU A 53 15.00 16.72 3.85
CA GLU A 53 14.88 16.29 2.46
C GLU A 53 13.48 16.59 1.91
N GLU A 54 12.42 16.28 2.67
CA GLU A 54 11.05 16.51 2.22
C GLU A 54 10.70 17.99 2.18
N THR A 55 11.07 18.80 3.17
CA THR A 55 10.82 20.25 3.12
C THR A 55 11.62 20.94 2.02
N TYR A 56 12.84 20.44 1.72
CA TYR A 56 13.59 20.95 0.58
C TYR A 56 12.97 20.52 -0.75
N ARG A 57 12.50 19.28 -0.86
CA ARG A 57 11.83 18.79 -2.06
C ARG A 57 10.54 19.56 -2.35
N LEU A 58 9.71 19.76 -1.33
CA LEU A 58 8.37 20.33 -1.45
C LEU A 58 8.35 21.87 -1.44
N ALA A 59 9.21 22.51 -0.65
CA ALA A 59 9.21 23.96 -0.47
C ALA A 59 10.57 24.63 -0.69
N ARG A 60 11.63 23.90 -1.05
CA ARG A 60 13.00 24.44 -1.18
C ARG A 60 13.54 25.07 0.11
N ILE A 61 13.05 24.62 1.27
CA ILE A 61 13.47 25.09 2.59
C ILE A 61 14.31 24.01 3.29
N HIS A 62 15.48 24.41 3.77
CA HIS A 62 16.27 23.62 4.71
C HIS A 62 15.99 24.08 6.13
N LEU A 63 15.28 23.24 6.90
CA LEU A 63 15.00 23.55 8.29
C LEU A 63 16.29 23.39 9.14
N PRO A 64 16.73 24.45 9.87
CA PRO A 64 17.85 24.35 10.78
C PRO A 64 17.48 23.46 11.98
N GLN A 65 18.45 22.69 12.49
CA GLN A 65 18.27 21.91 13.72
C GLN A 65 19.00 22.62 14.87
N GLY A 66 18.37 22.70 16.03
CA GLY A 66 18.93 23.33 17.21
C GLY A 66 18.40 22.73 18.52
N LYS A 67 18.95 23.21 19.64
CA LYS A 67 18.44 22.93 21.00
C LYS A 67 17.77 24.15 21.62
N GLU A 68 17.92 25.31 21.00
CA GLU A 68 17.39 26.58 21.47
C GLU A 68 16.00 26.81 20.88
N TRP A 69 15.07 27.23 21.73
CA TRP A 69 13.72 27.61 21.32
C TRP A 69 13.75 28.96 20.61
N THR A 70 13.21 28.99 19.39
CA THR A 70 13.11 30.20 18.56
C THR A 70 11.66 30.69 18.48
N GLY A 71 11.39 31.70 17.65
CA GLY A 71 10.02 32.20 17.44
C GLY A 71 9.07 31.16 16.82
N THR A 72 9.59 30.26 15.99
CA THR A 72 8.81 29.18 15.36
C THR A 72 9.59 27.87 15.40
N ASN A 73 8.99 26.77 15.85
CA ASN A 73 9.69 25.51 16.08
C ASN A 73 8.87 24.28 15.65
N ILE A 74 9.56 23.22 15.25
CA ILE A 74 9.02 21.87 15.11
C ILE A 74 9.76 20.99 16.12
N ALA A 75 9.07 20.61 17.19
CA ALA A 75 9.61 19.88 18.34
C ALA A 75 9.23 18.40 18.26
N LEU A 76 10.23 17.52 18.26
CA LEU A 76 10.07 16.07 18.19
C LEU A 76 10.48 15.43 19.53
N SER A 77 9.59 14.67 20.14
CA SER A 77 9.81 14.07 21.46
C SER A 77 9.08 12.74 21.60
N LEU A 78 9.54 11.91 22.54
CA LEU A 78 8.80 10.73 22.97
C LEU A 78 7.86 11.11 24.12
N ALA A 79 6.68 10.49 24.18
CA ALA A 79 5.72 10.73 25.27
C ALA A 79 6.33 10.51 26.66
N ALA A 80 7.31 9.61 26.78
CA ALA A 80 8.04 9.32 28.01
C ALA A 80 8.95 10.47 28.48
N ASP A 81 9.31 11.43 27.62
CA ASP A 81 10.21 12.53 27.97
C ASP A 81 9.55 13.55 28.91
N ALA A 82 8.21 13.67 28.84
CA ALA A 82 7.35 14.65 29.54
C ALA A 82 7.67 16.14 29.30
N SER A 83 8.86 16.46 28.80
CA SER A 83 9.33 17.80 28.44
C SER A 83 10.48 17.70 27.45
N LEU A 84 10.71 18.75 26.67
CA LEU A 84 11.84 18.86 25.75
C LEU A 84 12.66 20.09 26.09
N TYR A 85 13.94 19.91 26.42
CA TYR A 85 14.87 21.00 26.78
C TYR A 85 14.28 22.01 27.80
N GLY A 86 13.59 21.50 28.83
CA GLY A 86 12.98 22.30 29.89
C GLY A 86 11.60 22.87 29.59
N GLU A 87 11.08 22.70 28.38
CA GLU A 87 9.71 23.11 28.03
C GLU A 87 8.75 21.92 28.16
N PRO A 88 7.69 22.04 28.98
CA PRO A 88 6.69 20.99 29.10
C PRO A 88 5.87 20.87 27.80
N PHE A 89 5.22 19.72 27.63
CA PHE A 89 4.21 19.59 26.59
C PHE A 89 3.06 20.59 26.80
N PRO A 90 2.38 21.05 25.72
CA PRO A 90 1.26 21.98 25.83
C PRO A 90 0.14 21.46 26.73
N GLU A 91 -0.49 22.34 27.51
CA GLU A 91 -1.61 21.95 28.37
C GLU A 91 -2.83 21.49 27.54
N GLY A 92 -3.52 20.46 28.03
CA GLY A 92 -4.77 19.99 27.43
C GLY A 92 -4.63 19.13 26.18
N ILE A 93 -3.41 18.79 25.74
CA ILE A 93 -3.22 17.82 24.66
C ILE A 93 -3.42 16.39 25.17
N GLU A 94 -3.93 15.55 24.29
CA GLU A 94 -3.92 14.09 24.51
C GLU A 94 -2.55 13.53 24.14
N LEU A 95 -1.98 12.70 25.00
CA LEU A 95 -0.69 12.04 24.76
C LEU A 95 -0.90 10.64 24.16
N PRO A 96 -0.01 10.20 23.27
CA PRO A 96 -0.12 8.89 22.65
C PRO A 96 0.18 7.79 23.67
N VAL A 97 -0.69 6.79 23.76
CA VAL A 97 -0.61 5.70 24.74
C VAL A 97 -0.37 4.32 24.11
N GLU A 98 -0.98 4.06 22.95
CA GLU A 98 -0.86 2.80 22.23
C GLU A 98 0.48 2.73 21.46
N ASP A 99 1.01 1.54 21.24
CA ASP A 99 2.20 1.37 20.41
C ASP A 99 2.01 2.00 19.03
N GLU A 100 3.07 2.61 18.51
CA GLU A 100 3.08 3.35 17.25
C GLU A 100 2.15 4.58 17.17
N SER A 101 1.45 4.95 18.25
CA SER A 101 0.60 6.13 18.27
C SER A 101 1.39 7.43 18.39
N TYR A 102 0.76 8.54 17.99
CA TYR A 102 1.37 9.86 18.05
C TYR A 102 0.38 10.99 18.29
N THR A 103 0.91 12.13 18.73
CA THR A 103 0.22 13.42 18.80
C THR A 103 0.96 14.47 17.96
N VAL A 104 0.22 15.18 17.12
CA VAL A 104 0.64 16.43 16.47
C VAL A 104 -0.19 17.56 17.07
N ALA A 105 0.47 18.49 17.78
CA ALA A 105 -0.20 19.60 18.44
C ALA A 105 0.45 20.94 18.10
N LEU A 106 -0.36 21.99 17.97
CA LEU A 106 0.11 23.36 17.81
C LEU A 106 -0.01 24.09 19.16
N ASP A 107 1.10 24.66 19.62
CA ASP A 107 1.13 25.59 20.75
C ASP A 107 1.56 26.98 20.28
N SER A 108 0.68 27.96 20.53
CA SER A 108 0.91 29.37 20.25
C SER A 108 0.70 30.27 21.47
N GLY A 109 0.56 29.70 22.68
CA GLY A 109 0.13 30.43 23.88
C GLY A 109 1.24 31.18 24.61
N ASN A 110 2.50 30.80 24.40
CA ASN A 110 3.70 31.30 25.11
C ASN A 110 4.48 32.36 24.32
N GLY A 111 3.88 32.97 23.28
CA GLY A 111 4.53 33.97 22.44
C GLY A 111 5.48 33.41 21.38
N ARG A 112 5.61 32.08 21.28
CA ARG A 112 6.23 31.36 20.16
C ARG A 112 5.22 30.42 19.51
N LYS A 113 5.50 29.99 18.28
CA LYS A 113 4.70 28.98 17.57
C LYS A 113 5.45 27.67 17.56
N THR A 114 4.89 26.62 18.14
CA THR A 114 5.55 25.32 18.23
C THR A 114 4.62 24.23 17.73
N LEU A 115 5.07 23.47 16.72
CA LEU A 115 4.46 22.19 16.38
C LEU A 115 5.15 21.10 17.16
N TRP A 116 4.40 20.44 18.02
CA TRP A 116 4.85 19.29 18.78
C TRP A 116 4.47 18.01 18.03
N LEU A 117 5.48 17.21 17.70
CA LEU A 117 5.36 15.84 17.24
C LEU A 117 5.79 14.93 18.39
N ILE A 118 4.82 14.27 19.02
CA ILE A 118 5.04 13.41 20.18
C ILE A 118 4.70 11.98 19.76
N GLY A 119 5.68 11.09 19.76
CA GLY A 119 5.45 9.66 19.50
C GLY A 119 5.36 8.86 20.81
N LYS A 120 4.53 7.82 20.86
CA LYS A 120 4.62 6.83 21.94
C LYS A 120 6.00 6.15 21.96
N ASP A 121 6.50 5.87 20.77
CA ASP A 121 7.79 5.28 20.46
C ASP A 121 8.38 5.95 19.19
N GLU A 122 9.56 5.50 18.77
CA GLU A 122 10.25 6.03 17.59
C GLU A 122 9.44 5.85 16.29
N ARG A 123 8.68 4.76 16.17
CA ARG A 123 7.84 4.50 14.99
C ARG A 123 6.63 5.44 14.97
N GLY A 124 5.99 5.66 16.12
CA GLY A 124 4.95 6.69 16.28
C GLY A 124 5.47 8.08 15.93
N LEU A 125 6.72 8.42 16.29
CA LEU A 125 7.32 9.68 15.90
C LEU A 125 7.55 9.80 14.38
N LEU A 126 7.94 8.71 13.69
CA LEU A 126 8.00 8.67 12.22
C LEU A 126 6.64 8.93 11.60
N PHE A 127 5.58 8.34 12.16
CA PHE A 127 4.22 8.53 11.68
C PHE A 127 3.68 9.94 11.97
N ALA A 128 4.09 10.58 13.07
CA ALA A 128 3.82 11.99 13.34
C ALA A 128 4.46 12.90 12.27
N ALA A 129 5.71 12.63 11.90
CA ALA A 129 6.39 13.34 10.82
C ALA A 129 5.70 13.10 9.47
N GLY A 130 5.27 11.87 9.19
CA GLY A 130 4.47 11.53 8.02
C GLY A 130 3.13 12.26 7.96
N HIS A 131 2.39 12.33 9.07
CA HIS A 131 1.16 13.12 9.17
C HIS A 131 1.42 14.60 8.88
N LEU A 132 2.44 15.18 9.49
CA LEU A 132 2.84 16.57 9.27
C LEU A 132 3.11 16.83 7.78
N LEU A 133 3.95 16.01 7.14
CA LEU A 133 4.37 16.19 5.75
C LEU A 133 3.23 16.00 4.73
N ARG A 134 2.20 15.23 5.06
CA ARG A 134 1.05 14.96 4.16
C ARG A 134 -0.10 15.96 4.33
N THR A 135 -0.11 16.69 5.44
CA THR A 135 -1.20 17.62 5.80
C THR A 135 -0.77 19.09 5.80
N MET A 136 0.52 19.38 5.85
CA MET A 136 1.05 20.72 5.59
C MET A 136 0.85 21.14 4.12
N LEU A 137 0.76 22.44 3.93
CA LEU A 137 0.78 23.08 2.62
C LEU A 137 2.20 23.56 2.32
N PHE A 138 2.71 23.17 1.16
CA PHE A 138 4.04 23.53 0.71
C PHE A 138 3.94 24.33 -0.57
N GLU A 139 4.57 25.51 -0.56
CA GLU A 139 4.84 26.29 -1.75
C GLU A 139 6.34 26.63 -1.78
N SER A 140 6.85 27.11 -2.91
CA SER A 140 8.23 27.55 -2.97
C SER A 140 8.52 28.60 -1.89
N GLN A 141 9.47 28.29 -1.00
CA GLN A 141 9.86 29.11 0.16
C GLN A 141 8.77 29.31 1.22
N THR A 142 7.68 28.53 1.20
CA THR A 142 6.60 28.66 2.19
C THR A 142 6.16 27.29 2.72
N ILE A 143 6.05 27.18 4.04
CA ILE A 143 5.49 26.00 4.74
C ILE A 143 4.37 26.49 5.66
N THR A 144 3.16 25.99 5.44
CA THR A 144 1.99 26.36 6.25
C THR A 144 1.36 25.14 6.91
N PHE A 145 1.05 25.24 8.19
CA PHE A 145 0.28 24.25 8.93
C PHE A 145 -1.11 24.77 9.26
N ASN A 146 -2.15 24.01 8.92
CA ASN A 146 -3.50 24.29 9.37
C ASN A 146 -3.74 23.64 10.74
N SER A 147 -4.16 24.43 11.73
CA SER A 147 -4.43 23.95 13.10
C SER A 147 -5.50 22.86 13.19
N GLY A 148 -6.38 22.74 12.18
CA GLY A 148 -7.35 21.63 12.07
C GLY A 148 -6.70 20.27 11.81
N ASN A 149 -5.41 20.24 11.45
CA ASN A 149 -4.63 19.01 11.29
C ASN A 149 -3.94 18.55 12.59
N ALA A 150 -4.12 19.26 13.71
CA ALA A 150 -3.68 18.77 15.01
C ALA A 150 -4.50 17.53 15.42
N ILE A 151 -3.83 16.48 15.89
CA ILE A 151 -4.45 15.17 16.14
C ILE A 151 -3.67 14.37 17.17
N CYS A 152 -4.36 13.53 17.95
CA CYS A 152 -3.79 12.36 18.61
C CYS A 152 -4.35 11.11 17.91
N SER A 153 -3.49 10.21 17.45
CA SER A 153 -3.92 9.07 16.63
C SER A 153 -3.09 7.82 16.89
N ALA A 154 -3.77 6.67 16.89
CA ALA A 154 -3.19 5.33 16.92
C ALA A 154 -3.65 4.52 15.71
N PRO A 155 -2.88 3.52 15.24
CA PRO A 155 -3.32 2.62 14.18
C PRO A 155 -4.40 1.65 14.66
N ALA A 156 -5.38 1.37 13.79
CA ALA A 156 -6.41 0.37 14.06
C ALA A 156 -5.90 -1.08 13.97
N TYR A 157 -4.92 -1.35 13.11
CA TYR A 157 -4.36 -2.67 12.88
C TYR A 157 -2.86 -2.71 13.12
N PRO A 158 -2.31 -3.68 13.87
CA PRO A 158 -0.88 -3.72 14.21
C PRO A 158 0.03 -4.16 13.06
N VAL A 159 -0.46 -4.84 12.02
CA VAL A 159 0.35 -5.24 10.86
C VAL A 159 -0.09 -4.47 9.61
N ARG A 160 0.78 -3.63 9.05
CA ARG A 160 0.47 -2.81 7.87
C ARG A 160 1.66 -2.78 6.93
N GLY A 161 1.62 -3.53 5.84
CA GLY A 161 2.78 -3.62 4.97
C GLY A 161 2.48 -3.99 3.52
N HIS A 162 3.57 -4.08 2.75
CA HIS A 162 3.53 -4.44 1.34
C HIS A 162 4.71 -5.33 0.98
N GLN A 163 4.47 -6.27 0.06
CA GLN A 163 5.55 -7.04 -0.53
C GLN A 163 6.27 -6.22 -1.60
N LEU A 164 7.61 -6.15 -1.49
CA LEU A 164 8.53 -5.44 -2.38
C LEU A 164 9.64 -6.39 -2.87
N GLY A 165 9.25 -7.55 -3.42
CA GLY A 165 10.19 -8.59 -3.83
C GLY A 165 11.16 -8.12 -4.92
N TYR A 166 12.46 -8.16 -4.64
CA TYR A 166 13.51 -7.90 -5.64
C TYR A 166 13.80 -9.17 -6.44
N ARG A 167 12.96 -9.45 -7.44
CA ARG A 167 13.01 -10.68 -8.24
C ARG A 167 12.70 -10.43 -9.71
N ASN A 168 13.24 -11.24 -10.60
CA ASN A 168 13.08 -11.11 -12.06
C ASN A 168 11.62 -11.27 -12.56
N THR A 169 10.76 -11.88 -11.76
CA THR A 169 9.34 -12.02 -12.06
C THR A 169 8.50 -10.83 -11.57
N ALA A 170 9.12 -9.81 -10.96
CA ALA A 170 8.44 -8.59 -10.58
C ALA A 170 8.20 -7.71 -11.82
N ASN A 171 7.15 -6.90 -11.77
CA ASN A 171 6.78 -5.96 -12.83
C ASN A 171 7.79 -4.81 -12.98
N SER A 172 8.38 -4.34 -11.86
CA SER A 172 9.26 -3.16 -11.87
C SER A 172 10.41 -3.15 -10.86
N TYR A 173 10.33 -3.96 -9.80
CA TYR A 173 11.20 -3.86 -8.63
C TYR A 173 12.63 -4.34 -8.89
N ASP A 174 12.79 -5.32 -9.76
CA ASP A 174 14.10 -5.80 -10.23
C ASP A 174 14.95 -4.68 -10.87
N GLY A 175 14.32 -3.69 -11.50
CA GLY A 175 14.99 -2.53 -12.09
C GLY A 175 15.36 -1.42 -11.12
N TRP A 176 15.01 -1.51 -9.84
CA TRP A 176 15.25 -0.45 -8.85
C TRP A 176 16.65 -0.50 -8.25
N SER A 177 17.25 0.68 -8.05
CA SER A 177 18.49 0.79 -7.28
C SER A 177 18.22 0.75 -5.77
N PRO A 178 19.24 0.49 -4.93
CA PRO A 178 19.11 0.61 -3.47
C PRO A 178 18.56 1.96 -3.01
N VAL A 179 18.92 3.05 -3.69
CA VAL A 179 18.41 4.40 -3.39
C VAL A 179 16.91 4.52 -3.68
N GLN A 180 16.42 3.89 -4.75
CA GLN A 180 14.98 3.89 -5.07
C GLN A 180 14.19 3.07 -4.04
N TYR A 181 14.73 1.91 -3.61
CA TYR A 181 14.15 1.11 -2.54
C TYR A 181 14.08 1.86 -1.21
N ASP A 182 15.19 2.44 -0.76
CA ASP A 182 15.24 3.23 0.49
C ASP A 182 14.20 4.36 0.45
N ARG A 183 14.12 5.05 -0.68
CA ARG A 183 13.12 6.11 -0.89
C ARG A 183 11.69 5.59 -0.80
N TYR A 184 11.38 4.49 -1.47
CA TYR A 184 10.02 3.95 -1.51
C TYR A 184 9.57 3.40 -0.15
N ILE A 185 10.45 2.68 0.55
CA ILE A 185 10.20 2.16 1.90
C ILE A 185 9.90 3.30 2.87
N ARG A 186 10.71 4.37 2.83
CA ARG A 186 10.44 5.61 3.59
C ARG A 186 9.08 6.20 3.26
N GLU A 187 8.73 6.32 1.98
CA GLU A 187 7.46 6.91 1.55
C GLU A 187 6.27 6.10 2.07
N LEU A 188 6.34 4.76 2.04
CA LEU A 188 5.33 3.90 2.67
C LEU A 188 5.25 4.12 4.18
N ALA A 189 6.39 4.23 4.87
CA ALA A 189 6.44 4.48 6.30
C ALA A 189 5.79 5.83 6.67
N LEU A 190 6.01 6.89 5.88
CA LEU A 190 5.40 8.20 6.08
C LEU A 190 3.86 8.20 5.95
N PHE A 191 3.27 7.19 5.30
CA PHE A 191 1.82 7.00 5.27
C PHE A 191 1.30 6.10 6.39
N GLY A 192 2.18 5.45 7.15
CA GLY A 192 1.81 4.61 8.30
C GLY A 192 2.07 3.12 8.11
N ALA A 193 2.74 2.70 7.03
CA ALA A 193 3.16 1.31 6.87
C ALA A 193 4.26 0.99 7.89
N ASN A 194 4.25 -0.20 8.44
CA ASN A 194 5.22 -0.65 9.42
C ASN A 194 5.97 -1.93 9.03
N SER A 195 5.62 -2.54 7.90
CA SER A 195 6.21 -3.82 7.47
C SER A 195 6.55 -3.82 5.98
N ILE A 196 7.71 -4.40 5.63
CA ILE A 196 8.11 -4.69 4.25
C ILE A 196 8.37 -6.18 4.12
N GLU A 197 7.79 -6.82 3.11
CA GLU A 197 8.05 -8.23 2.81
C GLU A 197 8.86 -8.41 1.52
N ASN A 198 9.92 -9.21 1.57
CA ASN A 198 10.76 -9.53 0.42
C ASN A 198 10.67 -11.01 0.04
N ILE A 199 11.15 -11.38 -1.14
CA ILE A 199 11.21 -12.77 -1.65
C ILE A 199 12.70 -13.10 -1.93
N PRO A 200 13.46 -13.56 -0.93
CA PRO A 200 14.92 -13.60 -1.03
C PRO A 200 15.49 -14.74 -1.88
N PHE A 201 14.69 -15.77 -2.18
CA PHE A 201 15.16 -17.02 -2.80
C PHE A 201 14.73 -17.21 -4.26
N ASP A 202 14.16 -16.20 -4.91
CA ASP A 202 14.08 -16.23 -6.38
C ASP A 202 15.50 -16.01 -6.92
N THR A 203 16.02 -17.00 -7.64
CA THR A 203 17.42 -17.07 -8.07
C THR A 203 17.63 -16.70 -9.53
N SER A 204 16.55 -16.34 -10.25
CA SER A 204 16.69 -15.90 -11.64
C SER A 204 17.16 -14.45 -11.70
N ASP A 205 18.34 -14.23 -12.29
CA ASP A 205 18.83 -12.88 -12.56
C ASP A 205 17.93 -12.21 -13.62
N SER A 206 17.58 -10.94 -13.38
CA SER A 206 16.92 -10.08 -14.38
C SER A 206 17.97 -9.23 -15.11
N PRO A 207 17.79 -8.96 -16.43
CA PRO A 207 18.65 -8.03 -17.16
C PRO A 207 18.53 -6.58 -16.67
N HIS A 208 17.55 -6.26 -15.82
CA HIS A 208 17.32 -4.93 -15.25
C HIS A 208 18.00 -4.72 -13.88
N MET A 209 18.44 -5.81 -13.23
CA MET A 209 19.03 -5.76 -11.90
C MET A 209 20.27 -4.86 -11.84
N LYS A 210 20.28 -3.96 -10.86
CA LYS A 210 21.38 -3.02 -10.60
C LYS A 210 22.34 -3.50 -9.51
N THR A 211 21.89 -4.48 -8.74
CA THR A 211 22.58 -5.08 -7.59
C THR A 211 22.21 -6.56 -7.54
N SER A 212 23.08 -7.41 -6.97
CA SER A 212 22.77 -8.84 -6.82
C SER A 212 21.56 -9.05 -5.88
N PRO A 213 20.73 -10.07 -6.09
CA PRO A 213 19.62 -10.38 -5.17
C PRO A 213 20.06 -10.54 -3.71
N GLN A 214 21.19 -11.21 -3.47
CA GLN A 214 21.71 -11.46 -2.13
C GLN A 214 22.12 -10.17 -1.42
N GLU A 215 22.76 -9.24 -2.13
CA GLU A 215 23.12 -7.94 -1.60
C GLU A 215 21.87 -7.09 -1.34
N MET A 216 20.90 -7.11 -2.25
CA MET A 216 19.63 -6.38 -2.06
C MET A 216 18.85 -6.88 -0.84
N ASN A 217 18.85 -8.19 -0.57
CA ASN A 217 18.21 -8.76 0.63
C ASN A 217 18.77 -8.16 1.92
N ILE A 218 20.09 -7.95 1.99
CA ILE A 218 20.76 -7.31 3.14
C ILE A 218 20.42 -5.82 3.20
N LEU A 219 20.41 -5.14 2.05
CA LEU A 219 20.10 -3.71 1.96
C LEU A 219 18.67 -3.40 2.39
N ILE A 220 17.67 -4.19 1.97
CA ILE A 220 16.27 -4.00 2.39
C ILE A 220 16.14 -4.24 3.91
N SER A 221 16.83 -5.24 4.46
CA SER A 221 16.88 -5.48 5.91
C SER A 221 17.42 -4.26 6.68
N GLN A 222 18.50 -3.64 6.18
CA GLN A 222 19.06 -2.41 6.76
C GLN A 222 18.13 -1.20 6.62
N MET A 223 17.43 -1.08 5.49
CA MET A 223 16.44 -0.02 5.28
C MET A 223 15.27 -0.16 6.28
N CYS A 224 14.82 -1.39 6.54
CA CYS A 224 13.78 -1.64 7.54
C CYS A 224 14.25 -1.25 8.94
N GLU A 225 15.48 -1.61 9.33
CA GLU A 225 16.07 -1.16 10.62
C GLU A 225 16.16 0.37 10.71
N LYS A 226 16.63 1.03 9.64
CA LYS A 226 16.76 2.50 9.55
C LYS A 226 15.44 3.22 9.78
N TYR A 227 14.34 2.73 9.20
CA TYR A 227 13.01 3.32 9.31
C TYR A 227 12.15 2.70 10.42
N ARG A 228 12.74 1.87 11.28
CA ARG A 228 12.03 1.13 12.34
C ARG A 228 10.88 0.28 11.81
N MET A 229 10.94 -0.23 10.59
CA MET A 229 9.95 -1.12 10.00
C MET A 229 10.30 -2.58 10.27
N ASP A 230 9.30 -3.45 10.34
CA ASP A 230 9.48 -4.89 10.44
C ASP A 230 9.90 -5.46 9.08
N TYR A 231 10.97 -6.24 9.07
CA TYR A 231 11.43 -6.94 7.88
C TYR A 231 10.85 -8.35 7.84
N TRP A 232 10.09 -8.60 6.78
CA TRP A 232 9.45 -9.88 6.49
C TRP A 232 10.10 -10.52 5.27
N VAL A 233 10.09 -11.85 5.24
CA VAL A 233 10.47 -12.61 4.05
C VAL A 233 9.48 -13.71 3.76
N TRP A 234 9.07 -13.82 2.50
CA TRP A 234 8.34 -14.95 1.98
C TRP A 234 9.35 -16.00 1.51
N ILE A 235 9.33 -17.19 2.13
CA ILE A 235 10.27 -18.28 1.84
C ILE A 235 9.48 -19.58 1.68
N PRO A 236 9.37 -20.13 0.45
CA PRO A 236 8.76 -21.43 0.24
C PRO A 236 9.72 -22.53 0.71
N VAL A 237 9.14 -23.66 1.14
CA VAL A 237 9.90 -24.84 1.55
C VAL A 237 9.71 -25.93 0.50
N GLU A 238 10.81 -26.44 -0.03
CA GLU A 238 10.77 -27.57 -0.97
C GLU A 238 10.07 -28.80 -0.34
N LYS A 239 9.58 -29.71 -1.20
CA LYS A 239 8.91 -30.92 -0.72
C LYS A 239 9.86 -31.80 0.09
N LEU A 240 9.61 -31.91 1.40
CA LEU A 240 10.40 -32.61 2.41
C LEU A 240 10.31 -34.14 2.23
N SER A 241 10.86 -34.63 1.14
CA SER A 241 10.73 -36.02 0.68
C SER A 241 11.72 -36.99 1.35
N ASN A 242 12.80 -36.47 1.95
CA ASN A 242 13.82 -37.24 2.65
C ASN A 242 14.69 -36.32 3.52
N ASP A 243 15.53 -36.94 4.38
CA ASP A 243 16.44 -36.24 5.29
C ASP A 243 17.46 -35.33 4.60
N ALA A 244 17.86 -35.63 3.35
CA ALA A 244 18.81 -34.79 2.63
C ALA A 244 18.15 -33.46 2.23
N VAL A 245 16.92 -33.50 1.70
CA VAL A 245 16.13 -32.30 1.40
C VAL A 245 15.87 -31.50 2.67
N PHE A 246 15.47 -32.15 3.76
CA PHE A 246 15.29 -31.48 5.06
C PHE A 246 16.54 -30.70 5.48
N LYS A 247 17.72 -31.34 5.43
CA LYS A 247 18.99 -30.71 5.82
C LYS A 247 19.37 -29.56 4.90
N THR A 248 19.15 -29.71 3.60
CA THR A 248 19.43 -28.64 2.62
C THR A 248 18.53 -27.44 2.84
N GLU A 249 17.21 -27.64 2.97
CA GLU A 249 16.26 -26.56 3.26
C GLU A 249 16.58 -25.88 4.60
N HIS A 250 16.83 -26.67 5.64
CA HIS A 250 17.20 -26.17 6.96
C HIS A 250 18.45 -25.28 6.91
N GLN A 251 19.50 -25.73 6.22
CA GLN A 251 20.74 -24.96 6.07
C GLN A 251 20.51 -23.66 5.29
N LYS A 252 19.71 -23.68 4.21
CA LYS A 252 19.34 -22.47 3.45
C LYS A 252 18.68 -21.42 4.36
N HIS A 253 17.73 -21.83 5.19
CA HIS A 253 17.09 -20.95 6.16
C HIS A 253 18.09 -20.39 7.18
N ALA A 254 18.89 -21.26 7.81
CA ALA A 254 19.85 -20.85 8.84
C ALA A 254 20.90 -19.87 8.31
N ASP A 255 21.43 -20.10 7.10
CA ASP A 255 22.40 -19.20 6.46
C ASP A 255 21.80 -17.84 6.14
N PHE A 256 20.55 -17.81 5.65
CA PHE A 256 19.84 -16.57 5.37
C PHE A 256 19.51 -15.77 6.64
N TYR A 257 19.02 -16.43 7.69
CA TYR A 257 18.71 -15.75 8.95
C TYR A 257 19.94 -15.10 9.57
N LYS A 258 21.09 -15.79 9.48
CA LYS A 258 22.37 -15.29 9.97
C LYS A 258 22.90 -14.09 9.15
N SER A 259 22.59 -14.02 7.85
CA SER A 259 23.10 -12.96 6.97
C SER A 259 22.32 -11.66 7.08
N CYS A 260 21.06 -11.69 7.51
CA CYS A 260 20.21 -10.52 7.65
C CYS A 260 20.57 -9.69 8.90
N PRO A 261 20.85 -8.38 8.78
CA PRO A 261 21.05 -7.49 9.93
C PRO A 261 19.83 -7.38 10.86
N LYS A 262 18.64 -7.42 10.29
CA LYS A 262 17.33 -7.45 10.95
C LYS A 262 16.45 -8.46 10.23
N LEU A 263 15.70 -9.26 10.96
CA LEU A 263 14.62 -10.07 10.41
C LEU A 263 13.59 -10.29 11.51
N ASP A 264 12.36 -9.83 11.29
CA ASP A 264 11.31 -9.91 12.30
C ASP A 264 10.38 -11.09 12.02
N HIS A 265 10.13 -11.41 10.75
CA HIS A 265 9.17 -12.45 10.43
C HIS A 265 9.53 -13.24 9.18
N VAL A 266 9.26 -14.54 9.22
CA VAL A 266 9.40 -15.45 8.08
C VAL A 266 8.04 -16.05 7.75
N PHE A 267 7.57 -15.78 6.55
CA PHE A 267 6.33 -16.30 6.00
C PHE A 267 6.61 -17.50 5.11
N ILE A 268 6.03 -18.64 5.48
CA ILE A 268 6.07 -19.87 4.71
C ILE A 268 4.72 -20.10 4.01
N PRO A 269 4.67 -20.12 2.67
CA PRO A 269 3.46 -20.52 1.94
C PRO A 269 3.17 -22.02 2.11
N GLY A 270 1.89 -22.38 2.05
CA GLY A 270 1.47 -23.79 2.02
C GLY A 270 1.58 -24.44 0.63
N GLY A 271 1.53 -23.61 -0.43
CA GLY A 271 1.53 -24.00 -1.84
C GLY A 271 1.96 -22.86 -2.76
N ASP A 272 2.24 -23.17 -4.03
CA ASP A 272 2.67 -22.24 -5.09
C ASP A 272 3.90 -21.36 -4.78
N PRO A 273 5.10 -21.95 -4.52
CA PRO A 273 5.40 -23.37 -4.36
C PRO A 273 5.26 -23.84 -2.91
N GLY A 274 5.04 -25.14 -2.73
CA GLY A 274 4.83 -25.76 -1.41
C GLY A 274 4.42 -27.22 -1.58
N ASP A 275 3.31 -27.63 -0.98
CA ASP A 275 2.72 -28.98 -1.04
C ASP A 275 3.29 -30.00 -0.04
N ASN A 276 3.86 -29.49 1.05
CA ASN A 276 4.18 -30.31 2.21
C ASN A 276 2.92 -30.60 3.03
N HIS A 277 2.73 -31.85 3.43
CA HIS A 277 1.70 -32.18 4.41
C HIS A 277 2.08 -31.53 5.77
N PRO A 278 1.13 -30.93 6.52
CA PRO A 278 1.40 -30.27 7.81
C PRO A 278 2.21 -31.13 8.80
N ARG A 279 1.95 -32.45 8.81
CA ARG A 279 2.70 -33.44 9.62
C ARG A 279 4.22 -33.38 9.43
N GLU A 280 4.69 -33.13 8.21
CA GLU A 280 6.13 -33.02 7.89
C GLU A 280 6.61 -31.57 8.02
N LEU A 281 5.76 -30.62 7.62
CA LEU A 281 6.11 -29.20 7.63
C LEU A 281 6.27 -28.64 9.05
N LEU A 282 5.34 -28.92 9.97
CA LEU A 282 5.35 -28.31 11.31
C LEU A 282 6.61 -28.66 12.13
N PRO A 283 7.12 -29.91 12.15
CA PRO A 283 8.41 -30.22 12.78
C PRO A 283 9.61 -29.51 12.15
N PHE A 284 9.59 -29.34 10.81
CA PHE A 284 10.61 -28.55 10.11
C PHE A 284 10.55 -27.08 10.54
N LEU A 285 9.35 -26.50 10.62
CA LEU A 285 9.15 -25.11 11.06
C LEU A 285 9.61 -24.87 12.50
N GLU A 286 9.34 -25.80 13.42
CA GLU A 286 9.88 -25.74 14.79
C GLU A 286 11.41 -25.81 14.82
N THR A 287 12.03 -26.51 13.86
CA THR A 287 13.49 -26.59 13.79
C THR A 287 14.08 -25.27 13.32
N VAL A 288 13.59 -24.73 12.20
CA VAL A 288 14.10 -23.44 11.66
C VAL A 288 13.73 -22.26 12.56
N SER A 289 12.65 -22.33 13.34
CA SER A 289 12.31 -21.26 14.29
C SER A 289 13.37 -21.09 15.38
N LYS A 290 14.03 -22.18 15.80
CA LYS A 290 15.10 -22.13 16.81
C LYS A 290 16.33 -21.40 16.27
N ASP A 291 16.67 -21.61 15.00
CA ASP A 291 17.74 -20.86 14.35
C ASP A 291 17.35 -19.40 14.11
N LEU A 292 16.09 -19.15 13.71
CA LEU A 292 15.57 -17.80 13.57
C LEU A 292 15.73 -17.02 14.89
N GLN A 293 15.25 -17.57 16.00
CA GLN A 293 15.31 -16.94 17.33
C GLN A 293 16.74 -16.80 17.86
N LYS A 294 17.66 -17.67 17.45
CA LYS A 294 19.08 -17.56 17.82
C LYS A 294 19.72 -16.28 17.26
N TYR A 295 19.36 -15.88 16.05
CA TYR A 295 19.89 -14.68 15.40
C TYR A 295 19.00 -13.45 15.62
N HIS A 296 17.67 -13.67 15.72
CA HIS A 296 16.65 -12.64 15.83
C HIS A 296 15.63 -13.02 16.93
N PRO A 297 15.90 -12.71 18.22
CA PRO A 297 15.12 -13.23 19.35
C PRO A 297 13.62 -12.86 19.36
N GLY A 298 13.26 -11.73 18.74
CA GLY A 298 11.86 -11.29 18.62
C GLY A 298 11.13 -11.87 17.41
N ALA A 299 11.82 -12.62 16.56
CA ALA A 299 11.30 -12.99 15.27
C ALA A 299 10.34 -14.19 15.30
N GLY A 300 9.39 -14.22 14.37
CA GLY A 300 8.29 -15.19 14.35
C GLY A 300 8.11 -15.90 13.01
N ILE A 301 7.78 -17.19 13.06
CA ILE A 301 7.34 -17.97 11.90
C ILE A 301 5.84 -17.74 11.67
N TRP A 302 5.47 -17.57 10.40
CA TRP A 302 4.09 -17.48 9.92
C TRP A 302 3.84 -18.52 8.84
N LEU A 303 2.67 -19.16 8.86
CA LEU A 303 2.30 -20.18 7.88
C LEU A 303 1.04 -19.77 7.13
N SER A 304 1.03 -19.92 5.80
CA SER A 304 -0.21 -19.92 5.03
C SER A 304 -0.73 -21.32 4.84
N LEU A 305 -2.06 -21.45 4.84
CA LEU A 305 -2.76 -22.68 4.50
C LEU A 305 -3.12 -22.74 3.00
N GLN A 306 -2.46 -21.92 2.18
CA GLN A 306 -2.60 -21.94 0.71
C GLN A 306 -2.40 -23.35 0.17
N GLY A 307 -3.36 -23.83 -0.62
CA GLY A 307 -3.30 -25.15 -1.24
C GLY A 307 -3.57 -26.34 -0.30
N PHE A 308 -3.77 -26.12 1.00
CA PHE A 308 -4.16 -27.20 1.91
C PHE A 308 -5.59 -27.65 1.61
N ASN A 309 -5.80 -28.95 1.59
CA ASN A 309 -7.15 -29.53 1.57
C ASN A 309 -7.78 -29.54 2.98
N ASP A 310 -9.02 -30.02 3.09
CA ASP A 310 -9.77 -30.06 4.35
C ASP A 310 -9.05 -30.87 5.44
N GLU A 311 -8.47 -32.03 5.11
CA GLU A 311 -7.76 -32.88 6.07
C GLU A 311 -6.50 -32.20 6.61
N GLN A 312 -5.72 -31.57 5.73
CA GLN A 312 -4.50 -30.86 6.11
C GLN A 312 -4.84 -29.62 6.96
N THR A 313 -5.89 -28.90 6.59
CA THR A 313 -6.41 -27.77 7.36
C THR A 313 -6.86 -28.21 8.75
N ASP A 314 -7.60 -29.31 8.85
CA ASP A 314 -8.04 -29.88 10.12
C ASP A 314 -6.89 -30.36 10.99
N TYR A 315 -5.90 -31.02 10.38
CA TYR A 315 -4.68 -31.43 11.07
C TYR A 315 -3.97 -30.21 11.69
N PHE A 316 -3.81 -29.13 10.93
CA PHE A 316 -3.14 -27.91 11.39
C PHE A 316 -3.83 -27.29 12.62
N PHE A 317 -5.15 -27.03 12.54
CA PHE A 317 -5.86 -26.43 13.67
C PHE A 317 -5.95 -27.35 14.89
N LYS A 318 -6.04 -28.67 14.68
CA LYS A 318 -5.96 -29.65 15.76
C LYS A 318 -4.59 -29.60 16.45
N TYR A 319 -3.51 -29.55 15.67
CA TYR A 319 -2.16 -29.40 16.22
C TYR A 319 -2.02 -28.12 17.05
N LEU A 320 -2.53 -26.98 16.58
CA LEU A 320 -2.49 -25.73 17.36
C LEU A 320 -3.25 -25.84 18.68
N THR A 321 -4.41 -26.50 18.67
CA THR A 321 -5.22 -26.70 19.89
C THR A 321 -4.54 -27.65 20.88
N GLU A 322 -3.93 -28.73 20.40
CA GLU A 322 -3.33 -29.77 21.26
C GLU A 322 -1.92 -29.43 21.73
N LYS A 323 -1.13 -28.73 20.91
CA LYS A 323 0.28 -28.46 21.18
C LYS A 323 0.55 -27.02 21.59
N SER A 324 -0.30 -26.07 21.17
CA SER A 324 -0.18 -24.64 21.49
C SER A 324 1.27 -24.11 21.41
N PRO A 325 2.02 -24.39 20.32
CA PRO A 325 3.43 -24.03 20.21
C PRO A 325 3.70 -22.53 20.41
N ASP A 326 4.84 -22.19 21.02
CA ASP A 326 5.30 -20.80 21.18
C ASP A 326 6.08 -20.28 19.96
N TRP A 327 6.58 -21.18 19.12
CA TRP A 327 7.41 -20.81 17.97
C TRP A 327 6.61 -20.22 16.80
N LEU A 328 5.33 -20.54 16.70
CA LEU A 328 4.45 -20.01 15.66
C LEU A 328 3.91 -18.66 16.11
N LYS A 329 4.07 -17.63 15.27
CA LYS A 329 3.54 -16.29 15.55
C LYS A 329 2.12 -16.12 15.01
N GLY A 330 1.84 -16.68 13.83
CA GLY A 330 0.53 -16.50 13.22
C GLY A 330 0.31 -17.23 11.89
N VAL A 331 -0.87 -16.98 11.33
CA VAL A 331 -1.33 -17.53 10.06
C VAL A 331 -1.48 -16.42 9.02
N VAL A 332 -1.22 -16.75 7.77
CA VAL A 332 -1.39 -15.86 6.63
C VAL A 332 -2.49 -16.41 5.74
N SER A 333 -3.46 -15.59 5.37
CA SER A 333 -4.52 -15.96 4.43
C SER A 333 -4.45 -15.07 3.20
N GLY A 334 -4.32 -15.68 2.02
CA GLY A 334 -4.26 -15.00 0.73
C GLY A 334 -4.88 -15.85 -0.38
N PRO A 335 -4.49 -15.66 -1.64
CA PRO A 335 -4.95 -16.49 -2.75
C PRO A 335 -4.79 -18.00 -2.44
N GLY A 336 -5.85 -18.78 -2.63
CA GLY A 336 -5.84 -20.23 -2.43
C GLY A 336 -5.84 -20.70 -0.96
N SER A 337 -5.94 -19.81 0.03
CA SER A 337 -6.15 -20.15 1.44
C SER A 337 -7.64 -20.40 1.75
N PRO A 338 -7.97 -21.08 2.87
CA PRO A 338 -9.32 -21.05 3.44
C PRO A 338 -9.80 -19.61 3.69
N SER A 339 -11.12 -19.41 3.73
CA SER A 339 -11.69 -18.06 3.92
C SER A 339 -11.22 -17.42 5.22
N LEU A 340 -10.99 -16.10 5.19
CA LEU A 340 -10.53 -15.31 6.34
C LEU A 340 -11.40 -15.49 7.59
N ALA A 341 -12.72 -15.47 7.43
CA ALA A 341 -13.65 -15.64 8.54
C ALA A 341 -13.55 -17.03 9.19
N ILE A 342 -13.45 -18.10 8.40
CA ILE A 342 -13.27 -19.47 8.91
C ILE A 342 -11.90 -19.60 9.59
N THR A 343 -10.84 -19.07 8.98
CA THR A 343 -9.49 -19.10 9.58
C THR A 343 -9.49 -18.40 10.93
N ARG A 344 -10.06 -17.19 11.02
CA ARG A 344 -10.16 -16.46 12.29
C ARG A 344 -10.97 -17.24 13.33
N TYR A 345 -12.11 -17.80 12.96
CA TYR A 345 -12.97 -18.57 13.87
C TYR A 345 -12.25 -19.81 14.46
N ARG A 346 -11.39 -20.46 13.67
CA ARG A 346 -10.67 -21.68 14.09
C ARG A 346 -9.32 -21.41 14.74
N LEU A 347 -8.72 -20.24 14.52
CA LEU A 347 -7.40 -19.90 15.01
C LEU A 347 -7.46 -19.51 16.50
N PRO A 348 -6.70 -20.16 17.40
CA PRO A 348 -6.62 -19.73 18.79
C PRO A 348 -6.10 -18.29 18.94
N ASP A 349 -6.68 -17.50 19.86
CA ASP A 349 -6.38 -16.07 20.08
C ASP A 349 -4.90 -15.75 20.34
N LYS A 350 -4.12 -16.74 20.77
CA LYS A 350 -2.66 -16.62 20.94
C LYS A 350 -1.94 -16.28 19.62
N TYR A 351 -2.47 -16.72 18.49
CA TYR A 351 -1.85 -16.56 17.19
C TYR A 351 -2.49 -15.42 16.41
N MET A 352 -1.64 -14.60 15.81
CA MET A 352 -2.10 -13.54 14.92
C MET A 352 -2.54 -14.13 13.57
N HIS A 353 -3.36 -13.39 12.84
CA HIS A 353 -3.82 -13.73 11.50
C HIS A 353 -3.72 -12.50 10.62
N ARG A 354 -2.89 -12.54 9.58
CA ARG A 354 -2.76 -11.41 8.63
C ARG A 354 -3.32 -11.78 7.26
N HIS A 355 -3.87 -10.77 6.58
CA HIS A 355 -4.27 -10.89 5.18
C HIS A 355 -3.03 -10.74 4.28
N TYR A 356 -2.93 -11.55 3.24
CA TYR A 356 -2.02 -11.39 2.11
C TYR A 356 -2.82 -11.11 0.82
N PRO A 357 -3.44 -9.92 0.71
CA PRO A 357 -4.36 -9.58 -0.38
C PRO A 357 -3.60 -9.25 -1.68
N ASP A 358 -4.09 -9.77 -2.80
CA ASP A 358 -3.63 -9.38 -4.14
C ASP A 358 -4.14 -7.97 -4.49
N VAL A 359 -3.24 -7.01 -4.64
CA VAL A 359 -3.57 -5.63 -5.06
C VAL A 359 -3.00 -5.24 -6.43
N THR A 360 -2.24 -6.15 -7.05
CA THR A 360 -1.55 -5.94 -8.33
C THR A 360 -2.38 -6.41 -9.51
N HIS A 361 -3.11 -7.52 -9.36
CA HIS A 361 -3.76 -8.16 -10.50
C HIS A 361 -5.20 -7.70 -10.73
N THR A 362 -5.59 -7.55 -12.00
CA THR A 362 -6.93 -7.10 -12.40
C THR A 362 -7.86 -8.22 -12.90
N VAL A 363 -7.32 -9.37 -13.34
CA VAL A 363 -8.08 -10.51 -13.88
C VAL A 363 -7.42 -11.84 -13.50
N ARG A 364 -8.20 -12.92 -13.33
CA ARG A 364 -7.71 -14.24 -12.86
C ARG A 364 -6.91 -14.11 -11.55
N CYS A 365 -7.47 -13.37 -10.60
CA CYS A 365 -6.85 -13.02 -9.33
C CYS A 365 -7.86 -13.10 -8.18
N GLN A 366 -7.39 -12.84 -6.96
CA GLN A 366 -8.23 -12.88 -5.75
C GLN A 366 -9.36 -11.84 -5.79
N TYR A 367 -9.06 -10.64 -6.30
CA TYR A 367 -9.97 -9.49 -6.31
C TYR A 367 -10.05 -8.88 -7.73
N PRO A 368 -10.75 -9.52 -8.68
CA PRO A 368 -10.80 -9.03 -10.06
C PRO A 368 -11.50 -7.67 -10.18
N THR A 369 -11.14 -6.90 -11.20
CA THR A 369 -11.80 -5.63 -11.50
C THR A 369 -13.28 -5.88 -11.79
N LEU A 370 -14.16 -5.16 -11.09
CA LEU A 370 -15.61 -5.32 -11.23
C LEU A 370 -16.11 -4.60 -12.48
N ASN A 371 -17.15 -5.15 -13.11
CA ASN A 371 -17.81 -4.58 -14.30
C ASN A 371 -16.85 -4.22 -15.45
N TRP A 372 -15.72 -4.93 -15.56
CA TRP A 372 -14.66 -4.55 -16.49
C TRP A 372 -15.00 -4.95 -17.93
N ASP A 373 -14.93 -3.98 -18.86
CA ASP A 373 -15.17 -4.24 -20.29
C ASP A 373 -14.11 -5.19 -20.87
N GLN A 374 -14.55 -6.11 -21.74
CA GLN A 374 -13.69 -7.10 -22.36
C GLN A 374 -12.55 -6.48 -23.17
N ALA A 375 -12.75 -5.32 -23.79
CA ALA A 375 -11.70 -4.62 -24.53
C ALA A 375 -10.50 -4.32 -23.61
N PHE A 376 -10.77 -3.78 -22.42
CA PHE A 376 -9.73 -3.55 -21.42
C PHE A 376 -9.15 -4.86 -20.89
N ALA A 377 -9.99 -5.84 -20.54
CA ALA A 377 -9.53 -7.10 -20.00
C ALA A 377 -8.55 -7.85 -20.92
N LEU A 378 -8.78 -7.78 -22.24
CA LEU A 378 -7.92 -8.42 -23.24
C LEU A 378 -6.63 -7.64 -23.51
N THR A 379 -6.68 -6.31 -23.53
CA THR A 379 -5.52 -5.51 -23.96
C THR A 379 -4.63 -5.06 -22.80
N LEU A 380 -5.20 -4.75 -21.62
CA LEU A 380 -4.43 -4.42 -20.41
C LEU A 380 -3.95 -5.67 -19.68
N GLY A 381 -4.68 -6.78 -19.80
CA GLY A 381 -4.29 -8.05 -19.21
C GLY A 381 -4.29 -8.00 -17.68
N ARG A 382 -3.28 -8.65 -17.07
CA ARG A 382 -3.29 -9.02 -15.65
C ARG A 382 -2.66 -7.97 -14.72
N GLU A 383 -1.59 -7.32 -15.14
CA GLU A 383 -0.78 -6.41 -14.29
C GLU A 383 -0.63 -5.00 -14.89
N PRO A 384 -1.71 -4.37 -15.38
CA PRO A 384 -1.63 -2.97 -15.79
C PRO A 384 -1.42 -2.06 -14.57
N VAL A 385 -0.95 -0.83 -14.80
CA VAL A 385 -1.11 0.27 -13.83
C VAL A 385 -2.58 0.32 -13.43
N ASN A 386 -2.94 0.26 -12.14
CA ASN A 386 -4.32 0.02 -11.70
C ASN A 386 -4.74 0.86 -10.47
N PRO A 387 -4.68 2.20 -10.51
CA PRO A 387 -5.20 3.03 -9.42
C PRO A 387 -6.70 2.79 -9.26
N GLN A 388 -7.10 2.11 -8.19
CA GLN A 388 -8.50 1.82 -7.86
C GLN A 388 -8.78 2.11 -6.37
N PRO A 389 -8.63 3.38 -5.95
CA PRO A 389 -8.69 3.75 -4.53
C PRO A 389 -10.00 3.37 -3.82
N PHE A 390 -11.17 3.53 -4.44
CA PHE A 390 -12.44 3.20 -3.79
C PHE A 390 -12.66 1.69 -3.71
N TYR A 391 -12.36 0.97 -4.79
CA TYR A 391 -12.45 -0.48 -4.82
C TYR A 391 -11.58 -1.13 -3.73
N TYR A 392 -10.30 -0.79 -3.66
CA TYR A 392 -9.40 -1.41 -2.67
C TYR A 392 -9.67 -0.94 -1.24
N ALA A 393 -10.17 0.28 -1.03
CA ALA A 393 -10.68 0.70 0.27
C ALA A 393 -11.88 -0.16 0.73
N LYS A 394 -12.80 -0.47 -0.19
CA LYS A 394 -13.94 -1.36 0.08
C LYS A 394 -13.47 -2.78 0.40
N VAL A 395 -12.56 -3.33 -0.42
CA VAL A 395 -12.00 -4.68 -0.19
C VAL A 395 -11.28 -4.75 1.16
N HIS A 396 -10.47 -3.75 1.52
CA HIS A 396 -9.85 -3.68 2.83
C HIS A 396 -10.91 -3.77 3.95
N ASN A 397 -11.88 -2.85 3.96
CA ASN A 397 -12.85 -2.74 5.05
C ASN A 397 -13.77 -3.96 5.18
N GLU A 398 -14.04 -4.67 4.09
CA GLU A 398 -14.80 -5.93 4.11
C GLU A 398 -14.09 -7.01 4.92
N TYR A 399 -12.76 -7.12 4.76
CA TYR A 399 -12.00 -8.27 5.25
C TYR A 399 -11.16 -7.99 6.50
N ALA A 400 -10.78 -6.73 6.73
CA ALA A 400 -9.93 -6.32 7.83
C ALA A 400 -10.47 -6.74 9.23
N PRO A 401 -11.80 -6.77 9.51
CA PRO A 401 -12.32 -7.25 10.80
C PRO A 401 -11.96 -8.71 11.14
N HIS A 402 -11.51 -9.51 10.18
CA HIS A 402 -11.12 -10.91 10.40
C HIS A 402 -9.62 -11.08 10.65
N THR A 403 -8.81 -10.02 10.58
CA THR A 403 -7.34 -10.09 10.64
C THR A 403 -6.77 -9.09 11.65
N ASP A 404 -5.49 -9.26 11.98
CA ASP A 404 -4.68 -8.33 12.77
C ASP A 404 -3.94 -7.34 11.84
N GLY A 405 -4.45 -7.15 10.63
CA GLY A 405 -3.85 -6.35 9.57
C GLY A 405 -3.47 -7.15 8.32
N PHE A 406 -2.50 -6.64 7.57
CA PHE A 406 -2.17 -7.14 6.24
C PHE A 406 -0.71 -6.89 5.84
N ILE A 407 -0.23 -7.71 4.91
CA ILE A 407 0.85 -7.32 4.00
C ILE A 407 0.39 -7.62 2.58
N THR A 408 0.24 -6.61 1.73
CA THR A 408 -0.33 -6.83 0.39
C THR A 408 0.65 -7.57 -0.52
N TYR A 409 0.13 -8.51 -1.31
CA TYR A 409 0.84 -9.07 -2.45
C TYR A 409 0.88 -8.04 -3.58
N SER A 410 2.10 -7.70 -4.03
CA SER A 410 2.37 -6.69 -5.04
C SER A 410 3.56 -7.14 -5.90
N ASP A 411 3.42 -7.00 -7.22
CA ASP A 411 4.48 -7.32 -8.17
C ASP A 411 5.28 -6.09 -8.61
N GLY A 412 4.82 -4.87 -8.31
CA GLY A 412 5.53 -3.68 -8.74
C GLY A 412 4.86 -2.38 -8.36
N ILE A 413 5.16 -1.35 -9.14
CA ILE A 413 4.65 0.02 -8.93
C ILE A 413 3.28 0.26 -9.55
N ASN A 414 2.78 -0.67 -10.37
CA ASN A 414 1.51 -0.54 -11.06
C ASN A 414 0.33 -0.33 -10.09
N ASP A 415 0.42 -0.90 -8.88
CA ASP A 415 -0.57 -0.79 -7.81
C ASP A 415 -0.23 0.25 -6.73
N ASP A 416 0.70 1.18 -6.99
CA ASP A 416 1.21 2.16 -6.01
C ASP A 416 0.11 2.86 -5.20
N VAL A 417 -0.91 3.42 -5.87
CA VAL A 417 -2.05 4.08 -5.20
C VAL A 417 -2.76 3.13 -4.24
N ASN A 418 -2.92 1.86 -4.61
CA ASN A 418 -3.64 0.87 -3.81
C ASN A 418 -2.87 0.55 -2.53
N LYS A 419 -1.53 0.55 -2.56
CA LYS A 419 -0.71 0.38 -1.35
C LYS A 419 -0.96 1.48 -0.31
N PHE A 420 -1.00 2.74 -0.75
CA PHE A 420 -1.26 3.87 0.14
C PHE A 420 -2.69 3.87 0.69
N ILE A 421 -3.66 3.48 -0.13
CA ILE A 421 -5.05 3.29 0.30
C ILE A 421 -5.14 2.23 1.38
N TRP A 422 -4.55 1.05 1.14
CA TRP A 422 -4.50 -0.03 2.13
C TRP A 422 -3.79 0.42 3.42
N THR A 423 -2.64 1.08 3.31
CA THR A 423 -1.90 1.61 4.47
C THR A 423 -2.77 2.54 5.31
N ARG A 424 -3.45 3.51 4.68
CA ARG A 424 -4.30 4.47 5.40
C ARG A 424 -5.54 3.83 5.99
N LYS A 425 -6.18 2.90 5.26
CA LYS A 425 -7.30 2.12 5.80
C LYS A 425 -6.89 1.20 6.95
N GLY A 426 -5.65 0.70 6.96
CA GLY A 426 -5.06 -0.03 8.08
C GLY A 426 -4.80 0.85 9.31
N TRP A 427 -4.55 2.14 9.10
CA TRP A 427 -4.42 3.12 10.17
C TRP A 427 -5.78 3.52 10.73
N ASN A 428 -6.71 3.94 9.87
CA ASN A 428 -8.07 4.32 10.21
C ASN A 428 -9.04 3.82 9.12
N PRO A 429 -9.85 2.78 9.39
CA PRO A 429 -10.81 2.24 8.42
C PRO A 429 -11.86 3.25 7.95
N ASP A 430 -12.16 4.24 8.79
CA ASP A 430 -13.16 5.27 8.54
C ASP A 430 -12.61 6.51 7.84
N GLU A 431 -11.28 6.59 7.59
CA GLU A 431 -10.67 7.73 6.89
C GLU A 431 -11.23 7.85 5.47
N ASP A 432 -11.69 9.04 5.08
CA ASP A 432 -12.30 9.23 3.76
C ASP A 432 -11.29 8.96 2.63
N VAL A 433 -11.75 8.23 1.60
CA VAL A 433 -10.88 7.81 0.48
C VAL A 433 -10.38 9.01 -0.32
N THR A 434 -11.22 10.02 -0.53
CA THR A 434 -10.81 11.24 -1.23
C THR A 434 -9.79 12.01 -0.41
N GLU A 435 -9.92 12.05 0.92
CA GLU A 435 -8.89 12.71 1.75
C GLU A 435 -7.56 11.94 1.77
N ILE A 436 -7.57 10.60 1.74
CA ILE A 436 -6.34 9.80 1.55
C ILE A 436 -5.67 10.18 0.22
N MET A 437 -6.46 10.31 -0.86
CA MET A 437 -5.95 10.71 -2.17
C MET A 437 -5.45 12.15 -2.19
N ASN A 438 -6.10 13.07 -1.48
CA ASN A 438 -5.61 14.45 -1.33
C ASN A 438 -4.23 14.46 -0.66
N GLN A 439 -4.05 13.68 0.41
CA GLN A 439 -2.75 13.53 1.08
C GLN A 439 -1.68 12.93 0.14
N TYR A 440 -2.06 11.92 -0.66
CA TYR A 440 -1.19 11.35 -1.69
C TYR A 440 -0.73 12.40 -2.71
N VAL A 441 -1.67 13.17 -3.28
CA VAL A 441 -1.40 14.20 -4.28
C VAL A 441 -0.56 15.34 -3.70
N ARG A 442 -0.90 15.86 -2.52
CA ARG A 442 -0.11 16.91 -1.84
C ARG A 442 1.33 16.45 -1.65
N PHE A 443 1.54 15.24 -1.14
CA PHE A 443 2.88 14.76 -0.82
C PHE A 443 3.72 14.39 -2.05
N PHE A 444 3.15 13.69 -3.03
CA PHE A 444 3.92 13.19 -4.18
C PHE A 444 4.01 14.18 -5.34
N PHE A 445 3.00 15.03 -5.53
CA PHE A 445 2.98 16.03 -6.60
C PHE A 445 3.26 17.45 -6.11
N GLY A 446 3.31 17.69 -4.78
CA GLY A 446 3.61 19.01 -4.23
C GLY A 446 2.55 20.05 -4.56
N MET A 447 1.29 19.60 -4.71
CA MET A 447 0.17 20.47 -5.06
C MET A 447 -0.51 20.98 -3.78
N ASP A 448 -0.61 22.31 -3.67
CA ASP A 448 -1.33 23.00 -2.60
C ASP A 448 -2.84 22.71 -2.66
N ASN A 449 -3.42 22.75 -3.87
CA ASN A 449 -4.78 22.32 -4.16
C ASN A 449 -4.77 20.95 -4.87
N PRO A 450 -4.99 19.84 -4.15
CA PRO A 450 -4.92 18.50 -4.71
C PRO A 450 -6.19 18.07 -5.47
N GLU A 451 -7.28 18.85 -5.43
CA GLU A 451 -8.61 18.40 -5.85
C GLU A 451 -8.64 17.92 -7.31
N SER A 452 -8.06 18.70 -8.23
CA SER A 452 -8.08 18.36 -9.66
C SER A 452 -7.34 17.05 -9.96
N ALA A 453 -6.12 16.91 -9.44
CA ALA A 453 -5.34 15.68 -9.65
C ALA A 453 -5.95 14.48 -8.92
N THR A 454 -6.54 14.68 -7.75
CA THR A 454 -7.28 13.64 -7.01
C THR A 454 -8.46 13.14 -7.83
N ASN A 455 -9.30 14.05 -8.33
CA ASN A 455 -10.43 13.71 -9.18
C ASN A 455 -10.00 13.03 -10.49
N ALA A 456 -8.87 13.45 -11.07
CA ALA A 456 -8.32 12.84 -12.27
C ALA A 456 -7.84 11.38 -12.05
N ILE A 457 -7.24 11.08 -10.88
CA ILE A 457 -6.89 9.70 -10.50
C ILE A 457 -8.15 8.87 -10.26
N ILE A 458 -9.14 9.42 -9.56
CA ILE A 458 -10.43 8.75 -9.33
C ILE A 458 -11.15 8.47 -10.67
N GLY A 459 -11.01 9.37 -11.65
CA GLY A 459 -11.47 9.18 -13.02
C GLY A 459 -10.90 7.92 -13.67
N LEU A 460 -9.63 7.57 -13.39
CA LEU A 460 -9.01 6.35 -13.93
C LEU A 460 -9.64 5.06 -13.38
N GLU A 461 -10.10 5.06 -12.14
CA GLU A 461 -10.89 3.94 -11.60
C GLU A 461 -12.24 3.85 -12.32
N LYS A 462 -12.90 5.00 -12.54
CA LYS A 462 -14.20 5.08 -13.23
C LYS A 462 -14.15 4.74 -14.71
N ASN A 463 -12.98 4.87 -15.36
CA ASN A 463 -12.78 4.42 -16.74
C ASN A 463 -13.06 2.91 -16.91
N TRP A 464 -12.84 2.11 -15.86
CA TRP A 464 -12.99 0.65 -15.89
C TRP A 464 -14.36 0.14 -15.44
N ASP A 465 -15.30 1.01 -15.07
CA ASP A 465 -16.63 0.63 -14.61
C ASP A 465 -17.65 0.65 -15.76
N GLY A 466 -17.98 -0.53 -16.29
CA GLY A 466 -19.03 -0.72 -17.27
C GLY A 466 -18.58 -0.69 -18.74
N PRO A 467 -19.54 -0.71 -19.69
CA PRO A 467 -19.26 -0.82 -21.11
C PRO A 467 -18.45 0.36 -21.66
N ILE A 468 -17.33 0.06 -22.32
CA ILE A 468 -16.37 1.07 -22.79
C ILE A 468 -16.97 2.06 -23.81
N ASN A 469 -17.91 1.59 -24.63
CA ASN A 469 -18.59 2.40 -25.64
C ASN A 469 -19.59 3.41 -25.06
N GLU A 470 -20.14 3.11 -23.88
CA GLU A 470 -21.13 3.96 -23.19
C GLU A 470 -20.47 4.92 -22.20
N ASN A 471 -19.24 4.62 -21.77
CA ASN A 471 -18.49 5.44 -20.83
C ASN A 471 -17.82 6.64 -21.53
N ALA A 472 -18.57 7.74 -21.68
CA ALA A 472 -18.03 9.02 -22.16
C ALA A 472 -17.03 9.67 -21.17
N GLY A 473 -17.05 9.23 -19.90
CA GLY A 473 -16.13 9.71 -18.85
C GLY A 473 -14.66 9.48 -19.20
N ILE A 474 -14.34 8.42 -19.97
CA ILE A 474 -12.98 8.11 -20.40
C ILE A 474 -12.32 9.27 -21.15
N GLU A 475 -13.06 9.93 -22.05
CA GLU A 475 -12.55 11.09 -22.81
C GLU A 475 -12.39 12.33 -21.92
N LEU A 476 -13.29 12.52 -20.96
CA LEU A 476 -13.21 13.60 -19.98
C LEU A 476 -11.99 13.43 -19.06
N THR A 477 -11.74 12.19 -18.60
CA THR A 477 -10.56 11.83 -17.82
C THR A 477 -9.28 12.17 -18.60
N LEU A 478 -9.19 11.78 -19.88
CA LEU A 478 -8.04 12.16 -20.72
C LEU A 478 -7.92 13.68 -20.89
N SER A 479 -9.01 14.38 -21.13
CA SER A 479 -8.99 15.84 -21.27
C SER A 479 -8.47 16.53 -20.01
N GLU A 480 -8.85 16.03 -18.84
CA GLU A 480 -8.38 16.55 -17.56
C GLU A 480 -6.90 16.27 -17.35
N TRP A 481 -6.44 15.05 -17.63
CA TRP A 481 -5.01 14.72 -17.58
C TRP A 481 -4.18 15.56 -18.56
N ASN A 482 -4.70 15.84 -19.75
CA ASN A 482 -4.05 16.75 -20.69
C ASN A 482 -3.94 18.17 -20.13
N ARG A 483 -5.01 18.71 -19.53
CA ARG A 483 -4.98 20.03 -18.88
C ARG A 483 -3.92 20.06 -17.77
N LEU A 484 -3.93 19.06 -16.90
CA LEU A 484 -2.98 18.91 -15.80
C LEU A 484 -1.53 18.79 -16.30
N GLU A 485 -1.25 18.06 -17.39
CA GLU A 485 0.09 17.96 -17.98
C GLU A 485 0.63 19.33 -18.42
N HIS A 486 -0.24 20.20 -18.95
CA HIS A 486 0.14 21.56 -19.35
C HIS A 486 0.38 22.48 -18.15
N GLU A 487 -0.40 22.33 -17.08
CA GLU A 487 -0.30 23.17 -15.88
C GLU A 487 0.88 22.76 -14.98
N TYR A 488 1.24 21.48 -14.96
CA TYR A 488 2.28 20.93 -14.08
C TYR A 488 3.45 20.28 -14.86
N PRO A 489 4.12 20.99 -15.79
CA PRO A 489 5.17 20.41 -16.64
C PRO A 489 6.40 19.92 -15.86
N HIS A 490 6.59 20.40 -14.62
CA HIS A 490 7.66 19.95 -13.73
C HIS A 490 7.47 18.50 -13.23
N LEU A 491 6.25 17.94 -13.34
CA LEU A 491 5.94 16.54 -12.99
C LEU A 491 6.20 15.55 -14.14
N SER A 492 6.65 16.02 -15.31
CA SER A 492 6.96 15.18 -16.48
C SER A 492 7.99 14.05 -16.23
N ARG A 493 8.81 14.17 -15.18
CA ARG A 493 9.77 13.13 -14.76
C ARG A 493 9.31 12.31 -13.55
N ASN A 494 8.15 12.61 -12.99
CA ASN A 494 7.59 11.87 -11.86
C ASN A 494 6.91 10.60 -12.39
N TRP A 495 7.42 9.42 -12.00
CA TRP A 495 6.90 8.15 -12.49
C TRP A 495 5.45 7.89 -12.09
N ARG A 496 5.00 8.35 -10.91
CA ARG A 496 3.60 8.22 -10.46
C ARG A 496 2.67 9.02 -11.37
N TRP A 497 3.09 10.22 -11.73
CA TRP A 497 2.39 11.08 -12.68
C TRP A 497 2.33 10.45 -14.07
N GLN A 498 3.48 9.97 -14.58
CA GLN A 498 3.57 9.33 -15.89
C GLN A 498 2.72 8.05 -15.99
N MET A 499 2.63 7.25 -14.93
CA MET A 499 1.74 6.09 -14.89
C MET A 499 0.26 6.48 -15.05
N CYS A 500 -0.16 7.58 -14.42
CA CYS A 500 -1.53 8.07 -14.53
C CYS A 500 -1.83 8.60 -15.95
N LEU A 501 -0.93 9.37 -16.54
CA LEU A 501 -1.03 9.82 -17.94
C LEU A 501 -1.08 8.63 -18.92
N TYR A 502 -0.21 7.64 -18.71
CA TYR A 502 -0.19 6.42 -19.51
C TYR A 502 -1.56 5.76 -19.48
N ARG A 503 -2.15 5.61 -18.28
CA ARG A 503 -3.50 5.06 -18.13
C ARG A 503 -4.59 5.89 -18.79
N ALA A 504 -4.56 7.21 -18.65
CA ALA A 504 -5.54 8.08 -19.29
C ALA A 504 -5.50 7.96 -20.83
N ASN A 505 -4.30 7.98 -21.41
CA ASN A 505 -4.09 7.85 -22.85
C ASN A 505 -4.48 6.46 -23.35
N TYR A 506 -4.04 5.42 -22.64
CA TYR A 506 -4.36 4.03 -22.99
C TYR A 506 -5.87 3.80 -22.98
N ASP A 507 -6.55 4.23 -21.92
CA ASP A 507 -7.98 4.00 -21.76
C ASP A 507 -8.79 4.66 -22.89
N ALA A 508 -8.45 5.91 -23.23
CA ALA A 508 -9.07 6.64 -24.33
C ALA A 508 -8.76 6.01 -25.70
N TYR A 509 -7.52 5.59 -25.93
CA TYR A 509 -7.14 4.90 -27.17
C TYR A 509 -7.97 3.63 -27.37
N ILE A 510 -8.07 2.77 -26.35
CA ILE A 510 -8.85 1.54 -26.45
C ILE A 510 -10.34 1.83 -26.64
N ARG A 511 -10.88 2.87 -26.02
CA ARG A 511 -12.26 3.31 -26.27
C ARG A 511 -12.48 3.69 -27.73
N ARG A 512 -11.63 4.57 -28.27
CA ARG A 512 -11.70 5.03 -29.67
C ARG A 512 -11.57 3.85 -30.62
N ARG A 513 -10.61 2.95 -30.36
CA ARG A 513 -10.41 1.72 -31.12
C ARG A 513 -11.61 0.79 -31.08
N ASN A 514 -12.18 0.54 -29.91
CA ASN A 514 -13.37 -0.32 -29.76
C ASN A 514 -14.57 0.23 -30.55
N LEU A 515 -14.81 1.55 -30.49
CA LEU A 515 -15.89 2.19 -31.24
C LEU A 515 -15.68 2.09 -32.75
N TYR A 516 -14.45 2.33 -33.21
CA TYR A 516 -14.08 2.22 -34.62
C TYR A 516 -14.25 0.79 -35.13
N GLU A 517 -13.67 -0.20 -34.44
CA GLU A 517 -13.75 -1.61 -34.82
C GLU A 517 -15.18 -2.16 -34.80
N LYS A 518 -16.01 -1.74 -33.82
CA LYS A 518 -17.45 -2.08 -33.81
C LYS A 518 -18.20 -1.48 -35.00
N ASN A 519 -17.81 -0.31 -35.49
CA ASN A 519 -18.41 0.25 -36.71
C ASN A 519 -17.99 -0.53 -37.95
N LEU A 520 -16.71 -0.89 -38.06
CA LEU A 520 -16.21 -1.75 -39.15
C LEU A 520 -16.91 -3.11 -39.14
N GLU A 521 -17.11 -3.72 -37.97
CA GLU A 521 -17.85 -4.97 -37.82
C GLU A 521 -19.30 -4.84 -38.33
N LYS A 522 -19.99 -3.74 -37.99
CA LYS A 522 -21.35 -3.48 -38.49
C LYS A 522 -21.39 -3.33 -40.01
N GLU A 523 -20.44 -2.59 -40.58
CA GLU A 523 -20.31 -2.42 -42.04
C GLU A 523 -20.00 -3.74 -42.74
N ALA A 524 -19.08 -4.54 -42.21
CA ALA A 524 -18.73 -5.86 -42.72
C ALA A 524 -19.93 -6.81 -42.68
N ASN A 525 -20.68 -6.83 -41.57
CA ASN A 525 -21.91 -7.62 -41.45
C ASN A 525 -22.99 -7.17 -42.44
N HIS A 526 -23.10 -5.86 -42.71
CA HIS A 526 -23.99 -5.35 -43.74
C HIS A 526 -23.57 -5.83 -45.14
N ILE A 527 -22.27 -5.79 -45.48
CA ILE A 527 -21.73 -6.31 -46.75
C ILE A 527 -22.04 -7.80 -46.89
N LEU A 528 -21.84 -8.60 -45.83
CA LEU A 528 -22.16 -10.03 -45.84
C LEU A 528 -23.66 -10.28 -46.09
N SER A 529 -24.54 -9.44 -45.55
CA SER A 529 -25.99 -9.54 -45.78
C SER A 529 -26.39 -9.33 -47.25
N CYS A 530 -25.55 -8.64 -48.03
CA CYS A 530 -25.77 -8.39 -49.45
C CYS A 530 -25.32 -9.55 -50.37
N ALA A 531 -24.85 -10.68 -49.83
CA ALA A 531 -24.30 -11.81 -50.60
C ALA A 531 -25.25 -12.34 -51.70
N GLY A 532 -26.58 -12.27 -51.48
CA GLY A 532 -27.57 -12.66 -52.50
C GLY A 532 -27.61 -11.75 -53.74
N SER A 533 -27.06 -10.53 -53.64
CA SER A 533 -27.03 -9.54 -54.73
C SER A 533 -25.66 -9.41 -55.39
N ILE A 534 -24.56 -9.48 -54.62
CA ILE A 534 -23.19 -9.28 -55.11
C ILE A 534 -22.38 -10.58 -55.27
N GLY A 535 -22.93 -11.71 -54.82
CA GLY A 535 -22.25 -13.01 -54.81
C GLY A 535 -21.46 -13.28 -53.52
N ILE A 536 -21.38 -14.56 -53.12
CA ILE A 536 -20.78 -14.99 -51.85
C ILE A 536 -19.29 -14.62 -51.77
N GLU A 537 -18.51 -14.95 -52.79
CA GLU A 537 -17.06 -14.68 -52.81
C GLU A 537 -16.75 -13.18 -52.71
N GLN A 538 -17.51 -12.36 -53.43
CA GLN A 538 -17.34 -10.91 -53.44
C GLN A 538 -17.72 -10.30 -52.09
N ALA A 539 -18.82 -10.77 -51.48
CA ALA A 539 -19.25 -10.32 -50.15
C ALA A 539 -18.22 -10.69 -49.07
N MET A 540 -17.68 -11.91 -49.08
CA MET A 540 -16.63 -12.33 -48.16
C MET A 540 -15.36 -11.49 -48.31
N LYS A 541 -14.92 -11.24 -49.55
CA LYS A 541 -13.74 -10.40 -49.81
C LYS A 541 -13.95 -8.97 -49.31
N GLN A 542 -15.05 -8.32 -49.67
CA GLN A 542 -15.32 -6.94 -49.25
C GLN A 542 -15.50 -6.80 -47.74
N ALA A 543 -16.13 -7.77 -47.08
CA ALA A 543 -16.26 -7.77 -45.63
C ALA A 543 -14.91 -7.94 -44.92
N LEU A 544 -14.03 -8.80 -45.46
CA LEU A 544 -12.66 -8.96 -44.96
C LEU A 544 -11.84 -7.69 -45.16
N ASP A 545 -11.89 -7.09 -46.36
CA ASP A 545 -11.23 -5.83 -46.67
C ASP A 545 -11.69 -4.73 -45.68
N LYS A 546 -12.99 -4.71 -45.36
CA LYS A 546 -13.60 -3.75 -44.41
C LYS A 546 -13.09 -3.93 -42.98
N VAL A 547 -13.08 -5.15 -42.42
CA VAL A 547 -12.57 -5.34 -41.04
C VAL A 547 -11.07 -5.08 -40.94
N ASN A 548 -10.30 -5.34 -42.01
CA ASN A 548 -8.87 -5.07 -42.05
C ASN A 548 -8.53 -3.56 -42.09
N GLU A 549 -9.50 -2.68 -42.32
CA GLU A 549 -9.30 -1.22 -42.16
C GLU A 549 -8.92 -0.86 -40.71
N ALA A 550 -9.18 -1.74 -39.73
CA ALA A 550 -8.79 -1.59 -38.33
C ALA A 550 -7.29 -1.31 -38.14
N ASP A 551 -6.44 -1.88 -38.98
CA ASP A 551 -4.97 -1.78 -38.87
C ASP A 551 -4.37 -0.68 -39.74
N THR A 552 -5.20 0.07 -40.47
CA THR A 552 -4.74 1.09 -41.43
C THR A 552 -4.91 2.53 -40.94
N ILE A 553 -5.77 2.75 -39.92
CA ILE A 553 -6.07 4.08 -39.38
C ILE A 553 -5.57 4.18 -37.95
N ASN A 554 -4.81 5.23 -37.65
CA ASN A 554 -4.48 5.57 -36.27
C ASN A 554 -5.67 6.29 -35.62
N VAL A 555 -6.27 5.66 -34.61
CA VAL A 555 -7.42 6.16 -33.84
C VAL A 555 -7.01 6.90 -32.55
N ALA A 556 -5.71 7.08 -32.33
CA ALA A 556 -5.15 7.78 -31.17
C ALA A 556 -5.53 9.26 -31.12
#